data_AF-A0A520QPE4-F1
#
_entry.id   AF-A0A520QPE4-F1
#
_cell.length_a   1.000
_cell.length_b   1.000
_cell.length_c   1.000
_cell.angle_alpha   90.00
_cell.angle_beta   90.00
_cell.angle_gamma   90.00
#
_symmetry.space_group_name_H-M   'P 1'
#
loop_
_entity.id
_entity.type
_entity.pdbx_description
1 polymer ?
#
loop_
_entity_poly.entity_id
_entity_poly.type
_entity_poly.pdbx_seq_one_letter_code
_entity_poly.pdbx_strand_id
1 'polypeptide(L)'
;MIPIEWLNELIETRDGFRNLLNQEGLTRAAYRLALAKCMSGERSTHVPTRGEVRAAAREIAARVPGTSVPDTSTLVRDLEALGIAVL
;
A
#
# COMPACT_ATOMS: atom_id res chain seq x y z
N MET A 1 -12.53 10.87 -4.45
CA MET A 1 -12.09 10.85 -3.04
C MET A 1 -10.67 11.37 -3.00
N ILE A 2 -10.36 12.33 -2.11
CA ILE A 2 -9.02 12.90 -2.02
C ILE A 2 -8.09 11.88 -1.33
N PRO A 3 -6.83 11.68 -1.77
CA PRO A 3 -5.93 10.67 -1.20
C PRO A 3 -5.79 10.74 0.32
N ILE A 4 -5.73 11.94 0.88
CA ILE A 4 -5.59 12.15 2.32
C ILE A 4 -6.88 11.82 3.10
N GLU A 5 -8.05 12.08 2.53
CA GLU A 5 -9.33 11.69 3.12
C GLU A 5 -9.45 10.16 3.17
N TRP A 6 -9.06 9.49 2.09
CA TRP A 6 -9.04 8.03 2.04
C TRP A 6 -8.07 7.43 3.08
N LEU A 7 -6.88 8.03 3.24
CA LEU A 7 -5.93 7.60 4.27
C LEU A 7 -6.49 7.75 5.68
N ASN A 8 -7.13 8.89 5.97
CA ASN A 8 -7.74 9.13 7.27
C ASN A 8 -8.85 8.12 7.55
N GLU A 9 -9.74 7.89 6.59
CA GLU A 9 -10.81 6.89 6.70
C GLU A 9 -10.26 5.47 6.93
N LEU A 10 -9.19 5.09 6.21
CA LEU A 10 -8.52 3.80 6.39
C LEU A 10 -7.97 3.62 7.81
N ILE A 11 -7.40 4.70 8.39
CA ILE A 11 -6.79 4.70 9.73
C ILE A 11 -7.84 4.71 10.83
N GLU A 12 -8.92 5.48 10.67
CA GLU A 12 -10.00 5.63 11.63
C GLU A 12 -10.91 4.39 11.68
N THR A 13 -11.06 3.70 10.55
CA THR A 13 -11.86 2.47 10.49
C THR A 13 -11.14 1.34 11.23
N ARG A 14 -11.78 0.80 12.29
CA ARG A 14 -11.23 -0.27 13.15
C ARG A 14 -10.61 -1.44 12.38
N ASP A 15 -11.27 -1.89 11.31
CA ASP A 15 -10.82 -3.00 10.45
C ASP A 15 -10.38 -2.52 9.05
N GLY A 16 -10.06 -1.23 8.88
CA GLY A 16 -9.75 -0.63 7.58
C GLY A 16 -8.63 -1.35 6.84
N PHE A 17 -7.49 -1.57 7.49
CA PHE A 17 -6.34 -2.29 6.92
C PHE A 17 -6.66 -3.76 6.60
N ARG A 18 -7.46 -4.43 7.44
CA ARG A 18 -7.88 -5.82 7.22
C ARG A 18 -8.82 -5.91 6.02
N ASN A 19 -9.76 -4.99 5.89
CA ASN A 19 -10.69 -4.91 4.77
C ASN A 19 -9.95 -4.62 3.45
N LEU A 20 -9.01 -3.68 3.47
CA LEU A 20 -8.16 -3.38 2.31
C LEU A 20 -7.38 -4.61 1.87
N LEU A 21 -6.75 -5.31 2.83
CA LEU A 21 -6.01 -6.54 2.55
C LEU A 21 -6.90 -7.63 1.95
N ASN A 22 -8.10 -7.84 2.50
CA ASN A 22 -9.03 -8.86 2.02
C ASN A 22 -9.59 -8.55 0.62
N GLN A 23 -9.78 -7.27 0.28
CA GLN A 23 -10.31 -6.86 -1.01
C GLN A 23 -9.29 -6.90 -2.14
N GLU A 24 -8.04 -6.52 -1.86
CA GLU A 24 -7.04 -6.28 -2.90
C GLU A 24 -5.85 -7.24 -2.86
N GLY A 25 -5.66 -7.96 -1.76
CA GLY A 25 -4.42 -8.68 -1.49
C GLY A 25 -3.27 -7.75 -1.11
N LEU A 26 -2.23 -8.29 -0.48
CA LEU A 26 -1.18 -7.49 0.15
C LEU A 26 -0.45 -6.58 -0.85
N THR A 27 -0.08 -7.11 -2.01
CA THR A 27 0.70 -6.38 -3.02
C THR A 27 -0.03 -5.13 -3.50
N ARG A 28 -1.31 -5.27 -3.87
CA ARG A 28 -2.10 -4.16 -4.40
C ARG A 28 -2.52 -3.18 -3.29
N ALA A 29 -2.87 -3.70 -2.11
CA ALA A 29 -3.11 -2.89 -0.92
C ALA A 29 -1.89 -2.03 -0.55
N ALA A 30 -0.69 -2.60 -0.58
CA ALA A 30 0.56 -1.90 -0.29
C ALA A 30 0.84 -0.82 -1.34
N TYR A 31 0.64 -1.09 -2.62
CA TYR A 31 0.76 -0.09 -3.67
C TYR A 31 -0.24 1.06 -3.49
N ARG A 32 -1.51 0.76 -3.22
CA ARG A 32 -2.55 1.77 -3.00
C ARG A 32 -2.25 2.65 -1.80
N LEU A 33 -1.80 2.05 -0.69
CA LEU A 33 -1.37 2.78 0.50
C LEU A 33 -0.15 3.66 0.21
N ALA A 34 0.87 3.12 -0.47
CA ALA A 34 2.05 3.88 -0.86
C ALA A 34 1.68 5.07 -1.77
N LEU A 35 0.88 4.83 -2.82
CA LEU A 35 0.42 5.86 -3.73
C LEU A 35 -0.33 6.98 -3.00
N ALA A 36 -1.25 6.63 -2.10
CA ALA A 36 -2.01 7.63 -1.35
C ALA A 36 -1.09 8.48 -0.45
N LYS A 37 -0.05 7.88 0.15
CA LYS A 37 0.96 8.59 0.95
C LYS A 37 1.83 9.49 0.07
N CYS A 38 2.29 9.01 -1.08
CA CYS A 38 3.05 9.81 -2.05
C CYS A 38 2.24 11.02 -2.54
N MET A 39 0.94 10.85 -2.82
CA MET A 39 0.07 11.93 -3.28
C MET A 39 -0.24 12.96 -2.18
N SER A 40 -0.20 12.56 -0.91
CA SER A 40 -0.53 13.40 0.25
C SER A 40 0.69 14.08 0.89
N GLY A 41 1.91 13.75 0.47
CA GLY A 41 3.15 14.34 0.98
C GLY A 41 3.50 15.70 0.37
N GLU A 42 4.50 16.38 0.94
CA GLU A 42 4.99 17.69 0.46
C GLU A 42 5.46 17.69 -1.00
N ARG A 43 6.00 16.55 -1.47
CA ARG A 43 6.35 16.31 -2.87
C ARG A 43 5.38 15.28 -3.43
N SER A 44 4.26 15.76 -3.94
CA SER A 44 3.24 14.90 -4.54
C SER A 44 3.81 14.19 -5.77
N THR A 45 3.95 12.86 -5.67
CA THR A 45 4.32 12.00 -6.79
C THR A 45 3.22 10.97 -7.04
N HIS A 46 3.03 10.60 -8.31
CA HIS A 46 2.01 9.62 -8.72
C HIS A 46 2.57 8.21 -8.91
N VAL A 47 3.85 8.00 -8.65
CA VAL A 47 4.50 6.70 -8.80
C VAL A 47 5.32 6.42 -7.54
N PRO A 48 4.86 5.49 -6.67
CA PRO A 48 5.62 5.10 -5.50
C PRO A 48 6.85 4.28 -5.91
N THR A 49 7.89 4.41 -5.11
CA THR A 49 9.11 3.62 -5.23
C THR A 49 8.93 2.21 -4.69
N ARG A 50 9.79 1.28 -5.11
CA ARG A 50 9.86 -0.09 -4.55
C ARG A 50 10.01 -0.09 -3.02
N GLY A 51 10.77 0.88 -2.49
CA GLY A 51 10.97 1.07 -1.07
C GLY A 51 9.69 1.49 -0.34
N GLU A 52 8.94 2.44 -0.90
CA GLU A 52 7.67 2.91 -0.35
C GLU A 52 6.61 1.81 -0.36
N VAL A 53 6.52 1.01 -1.43
CA VAL A 53 5.59 -0.12 -1.47
C VAL A 53 5.96 -1.16 -0.41
N ARG A 54 7.24 -1.48 -0.23
CA ARG A 54 7.65 -2.41 0.83
C ARG A 54 7.34 -1.84 2.23
N ALA A 55 7.55 -0.55 2.44
CA ALA A 55 7.24 0.11 3.70
C ALA A 55 5.72 0.04 3.98
N ALA A 56 4.88 0.31 2.98
CA ALA A 56 3.44 0.18 3.07
C ALA A 56 2.99 -1.26 3.36
N ALA A 57 3.61 -2.27 2.72
CA ALA A 57 3.32 -3.68 3.01
C ALA A 57 3.62 -4.05 4.47
N ARG A 58 4.75 -3.55 5.00
CA ARG A 58 5.11 -3.72 6.42
C ARG A 58 4.14 -3.02 7.36
N GLU A 59 3.66 -1.83 6.99
CA GLU A 59 2.67 -1.08 7.76
C GLU A 59 1.34 -1.84 7.85
N ILE A 60 0.86 -2.40 6.73
CA ILE A 60 -0.33 -3.26 6.71
C ILE A 60 -0.13 -4.49 7.60
N ALA A 61 1.02 -5.16 7.48
CA ALA A 61 1.31 -6.35 8.28
C ALA A 61 1.43 -6.07 9.79
N ALA A 62 1.93 -4.88 10.18
CA ALA A 62 1.95 -4.45 11.56
C ALA A 62 0.54 -4.21 12.14
N ARG A 63 -0.42 -3.80 11.29
CA ARG A 63 -1.82 -3.57 11.67
C ARG A 63 -2.69 -4.84 11.59
N VAL A 64 -2.29 -5.82 10.79
CA VAL A 64 -3.06 -7.06 10.55
C VAL A 64 -2.22 -8.28 10.92
N PRO A 65 -2.34 -8.79 12.16
CA PRO A 65 -1.61 -9.96 12.63
C PRO A 65 -1.78 -11.18 11.71
N GLY A 66 -0.69 -11.93 11.48
CA GLY A 66 -0.68 -13.10 10.61
C GLY A 66 -0.39 -12.81 9.13
N THR A 67 -0.23 -11.53 8.76
CA THR A 67 0.16 -11.13 7.40
C THR A 67 1.68 -11.27 7.23
N SER A 68 2.11 -12.12 6.30
CA SER A 68 3.53 -12.24 5.92
C SER A 68 3.87 -11.21 4.85
N VAL A 69 5.01 -10.52 5.00
CA VAL A 69 5.50 -9.55 4.01
C VAL A 69 6.53 -10.22 3.10
N PRO A 70 6.26 -10.34 1.79
CA PRO A 70 7.24 -10.86 0.85
C PRO A 70 8.48 -9.97 0.75
N ASP A 71 9.55 -10.49 0.16
CA ASP A 71 10.68 -9.65 -0.22
C ASP A 71 10.28 -8.63 -1.30
N THR A 72 11.10 -7.58 -1.46
CA THR A 72 10.82 -6.51 -2.42
C THR A 72 10.73 -7.03 -3.85
N SER A 73 11.56 -8.00 -4.24
CA SER A 73 11.58 -8.52 -5.61
C SER A 73 10.28 -9.23 -5.95
N THR A 74 9.74 -10.01 -5.01
CA THR A 74 8.43 -10.66 -5.13
C THR A 74 7.31 -9.63 -5.26
N LEU A 75 7.29 -8.59 -4.39
CA LEU A 75 6.29 -7.52 -4.47
C LEU A 75 6.32 -6.79 -5.83
N VAL A 76 7.52 -6.48 -6.34
CA VAL A 76 7.69 -5.79 -7.63
C VAL A 76 7.22 -6.67 -8.78
N ARG A 77 7.61 -7.95 -8.79
CA ARG A 77 7.19 -8.90 -9.82
C ARG A 77 5.67 -9.04 -9.87
N ASP A 78 5.02 -9.09 -8.70
CA ASP A 78 3.57 -9.19 -8.62
C ASP A 78 2.88 -7.90 -9.12
N LEU A 79 3.46 -6.72 -8.87
CA LEU A 79 2.96 -5.45 -9.42
C LEU A 79 3.13 -5.37 -10.94
N GLU A 80 4.28 -5.78 -11.45
CA GLU A 80 4.56 -5.85 -12.89
C GLU A 80 3.58 -6.81 -13.58
N ALA A 81 3.29 -7.96 -12.98
CA ALA A 81 2.28 -8.90 -13.48
C ALA A 81 0.86 -8.32 -13.52
N LEU A 82 0.59 -7.31 -12.67
CA LEU A 82 -0.66 -6.55 -12.65
C LEU A 82 -0.65 -5.32 -13.59
N GLY A 83 0.46 -5.09 -14.32
CA GLY A 83 0.64 -3.91 -15.18
C GLY A 83 0.88 -2.61 -14.42
N ILE A 84 1.32 -2.69 -13.15
CA ILE A 84 1.56 -1.54 -12.28
C ILE A 84 3.06 -1.25 -12.22
N ALA A 85 3.45 -0.02 -12.57
CA ALA A 85 4.83 0.43 -12.50
C ALA A 85 5.18 1.04 -11.13
N VAL A 86 6.41 0.78 -10.67
CA VAL A 86 7.01 1.37 -9.47
C VAL A 86 8.43 1.85 -9.79
N LEU A 87 8.87 2.91 -9.11
CA LEU A 87 10.21 3.50 -9.29
C LEU A 87 11.30 2.73 -8.51
#